data_AF-W7MIH0-F1
#
_entry.id   AF-W7MIH0-F1
#
_cell.length_a   1.000
_cell.length_b   1.000
_cell.length_c   1.000
_cell.angle_alpha   90.00
_cell.angle_beta   90.00
_cell.angle_gamma   90.00
#
_symmetry.space_group_name_H-M   'P 1'
#
loop_
_entity.id
_entity.type
_entity.pdbx_description
1 polymer ?
#
loop_
_entity_poly.entity_id
_entity_poly.type
_entity_poly.pdbx_seq_one_letter_code
_entity_poly.pdbx_strand_id
1 'polypeptide(L)'
;MCWQLVLSVSQIIAAGINRSVIHNNTSFAYRFPIGFQLIFPLILFLGITWLPESPRWLLRRGHHDKTMRSLRLLHHEDKHYDAKPVMQNIEEDLEKESSSEIESAWIQLITDPIERRKVIYSAGALIAQQINGIQWFYYFGTIFSKAIGLKDPFLMTLIVFIIQVFVVLAAVLLANKIPRRPLLLITTGIMTMSIFVVGCLGIPGGTPSETVGKVIISFVIIEIVAFNFAWGPLGWTIASEMAVGRNRNKIYAVAVASFWVTVWATVFTLPYLYYSANLGPKTGFVYTGLCFVTLSYVYFCVGEVTGRSIEEINGFFRDGIPARHWKKQPFAEAQRVHRVNLVEVQGHEKIANR
;
A
#
# COMPACT_ATOMS: atom_id res chain seq x y z
N MET A 1 -5.73 -3.92 3.52
CA MET A 1 -6.98 -3.61 2.78
C MET A 1 -7.88 -2.65 3.57
N CYS A 2 -8.39 -3.03 4.75
CA CYS A 2 -9.27 -2.16 5.56
C CYS A 2 -8.65 -0.80 5.93
N TRP A 3 -7.32 -0.73 6.09
CA TRP A 3 -6.58 0.53 6.28
C TRP A 3 -6.89 1.60 5.21
N GLN A 4 -6.91 1.24 3.92
CA GLN A 4 -7.17 2.20 2.84
C GLN A 4 -8.61 2.71 2.86
N LEU A 5 -9.56 1.89 3.31
CA LEU A 5 -10.95 2.28 3.46
C LEU A 5 -11.08 3.34 4.57
N VAL A 6 -10.42 3.13 5.72
CA VAL A 6 -10.40 4.11 6.82
C VAL A 6 -9.79 5.43 6.37
N LEU A 7 -8.68 5.41 5.63
CA LEU A 7 -8.09 6.62 5.04
C LEU A 7 -9.07 7.35 4.13
N SER A 8 -9.75 6.62 3.24
CA SER A 8 -10.68 7.23 2.29
C SER A 8 -11.91 7.85 2.98
N VAL A 9 -12.45 7.19 4.02
CA VAL A 9 -13.53 7.74 4.85
C VAL A 9 -13.07 9.00 5.58
N SER A 10 -11.84 9.00 6.11
CA SER A 10 -11.28 10.17 6.79
C SER A 10 -11.14 11.39 5.85
N GLN A 11 -10.79 11.17 4.58
CA GLN A 11 -10.69 12.23 3.57
C GLN A 11 -12.06 12.85 3.25
N ILE A 12 -13.13 12.06 3.19
CA ILE A 12 -14.50 12.59 3.03
C ILE A 12 -14.88 13.46 4.23
N ILE A 13 -14.64 12.98 5.45
CA ILE A 13 -14.96 13.72 6.68
C ILE A 13 -14.20 15.07 6.68
N ALA A 14 -12.90 15.04 6.37
CA ALA A 14 -12.08 16.23 6.29
C ALA A 14 -12.58 17.21 5.21
N ALA A 15 -12.93 16.72 4.01
CA ALA A 15 -13.48 17.58 2.95
C ALA A 15 -14.85 18.17 3.30
N GLY A 16 -15.71 17.40 3.98
CA GLY A 16 -17.00 17.88 4.49
C GLY A 16 -16.85 19.00 5.52
N ILE A 17 -15.92 18.83 6.47
CA ILE A 17 -15.59 19.86 7.47
C ILE A 17 -15.01 21.11 6.78
N ASN A 18 -14.08 20.95 5.84
CA ASN A 18 -13.50 22.09 5.12
C ASN A 18 -14.56 22.86 4.33
N ARG A 19 -15.54 22.16 3.76
CA ARG A 19 -16.63 22.82 3.04
C ARG A 19 -17.60 23.55 3.96
N SER A 20 -17.89 23.02 5.15
CA SER A 20 -18.85 23.67 6.07
C SER A 20 -18.36 25.03 6.57
N VAL A 21 -17.05 25.25 6.59
CA VAL A 21 -16.42 26.50 7.06
C VAL A 21 -16.05 27.47 5.93
N ILE A 22 -16.38 27.18 4.68
CA ILE A 22 -15.93 27.97 3.50
C ILE A 22 -16.42 29.44 3.52
N HIS A 23 -17.61 29.69 4.06
CA HIS A 23 -18.20 31.04 4.14
C HIS A 23 -17.70 31.84 5.35
N ASN A 24 -16.84 31.24 6.19
CA ASN A 24 -16.29 31.92 7.35
C ASN A 24 -14.99 32.66 6.96
N ASN A 25 -15.01 33.98 7.03
CA ASN A 25 -13.85 34.82 6.70
C ASN A 25 -12.90 35.06 7.89
N THR A 26 -13.17 34.48 9.06
CA THR A 26 -12.32 34.63 10.24
C THR A 26 -11.25 33.53 10.31
N SER A 27 -10.27 33.69 11.20
CA SER A 27 -9.26 32.64 11.47
C SER A 27 -9.86 31.30 11.90
N PHE A 28 -11.13 31.26 12.29
CA PHE A 28 -11.83 30.02 12.61
C PHE A 28 -11.83 29.03 11.44
N ALA A 29 -11.90 29.52 10.19
CA ALA A 29 -12.05 28.68 9.01
C ALA A 29 -10.92 27.67 8.80
N TYR A 30 -9.68 28.01 9.16
CA TYR A 30 -8.55 27.06 9.10
C TYR A 30 -8.24 26.42 10.45
N ARG A 31 -8.48 27.13 11.57
CA ARG A 31 -8.18 26.61 12.92
C ARG A 31 -9.11 25.49 13.32
N PHE A 32 -10.40 25.59 12.98
CA PHE A 32 -11.38 24.58 13.36
C PHE A 32 -11.11 23.21 12.70
N PRO A 33 -10.90 23.10 11.37
CA PRO A 33 -10.57 21.81 10.77
C PRO A 33 -9.29 21.17 11.32
N ILE A 34 -8.25 21.98 11.60
CA ILE A 34 -6.99 21.50 12.20
C ILE A 34 -7.23 21.02 13.63
N GLY A 35 -7.93 21.81 14.46
CA GLY A 35 -8.22 21.47 15.85
C GLY A 35 -9.14 20.26 15.98
N PHE A 36 -10.15 20.13 15.11
CA PHE A 36 -11.08 19.01 15.12
C PHE A 36 -10.37 17.67 14.92
N GLN A 37 -9.29 17.62 14.14
CA GLN A 37 -8.51 16.39 13.93
C GLN A 37 -7.93 15.82 15.23
N LEU A 38 -7.75 16.63 16.28
CA LEU A 38 -7.23 16.19 17.59
C LEU A 38 -8.23 15.29 18.34
N ILE A 39 -9.50 15.24 17.94
CA ILE A 39 -10.49 14.36 18.55
C ILE A 39 -10.16 12.88 18.33
N PHE A 40 -9.61 12.52 17.18
CA PHE A 40 -9.27 11.13 16.84
C PHE A 40 -8.12 10.56 17.68
N PRO A 41 -6.96 11.23 17.82
CA PRO A 41 -5.93 10.75 18.74
C PRO A 41 -6.39 10.77 20.20
N LEU A 42 -7.29 11.70 20.59
CA LEU A 42 -7.88 11.69 21.93
C LEU A 42 -8.74 10.44 22.16
N ILE A 43 -9.60 10.07 21.20
CA ILE A 43 -10.39 8.83 21.25
C ILE A 43 -9.47 7.61 21.33
N LEU A 44 -8.40 7.57 20.54
CA LEU A 44 -7.41 6.48 20.60
C LEU A 44 -6.70 6.42 21.95
N PHE A 45 -6.32 7.58 22.51
CA PHE A 45 -5.67 7.67 23.82
C PHE A 45 -6.57 7.18 24.95
N LEU A 46 -7.87 7.50 24.91
CA LEU A 46 -8.85 7.00 25.86
C LEU A 46 -9.14 5.51 25.63
N GLY A 47 -9.16 5.05 24.37
CA GLY A 47 -9.43 3.66 24.02
C GLY A 47 -8.31 2.70 24.42
N ILE A 48 -7.04 3.14 24.37
CA ILE A 48 -5.88 2.27 24.63
C ILE A 48 -5.89 1.69 26.05
N THR A 49 -6.54 2.36 27.02
CA THR A 49 -6.66 1.86 28.39
C THR A 49 -7.56 0.63 28.52
N TRP A 50 -8.41 0.37 27.52
CA TRP A 50 -9.29 -0.80 27.49
C TRP A 50 -8.78 -1.93 26.58
N LEU A 51 -7.78 -1.67 25.74
CA LEU A 51 -7.23 -2.69 24.85
C LEU A 51 -6.28 -3.63 25.63
N PRO A 52 -6.43 -4.96 25.50
CA PRO A 52 -5.43 -5.87 26.02
C PRO A 52 -4.11 -5.69 25.29
N GLU A 53 -3.01 -5.82 26.03
CA GLU A 53 -1.66 -5.82 25.48
C GLU A 53 -1.45 -7.01 24.53
N SER A 54 -0.58 -6.86 23.53
CA SER A 54 -0.35 -7.92 22.53
C SER A 54 0.18 -9.21 23.19
N PRO A 55 -0.47 -10.38 23.00
CA PRO A 55 0.03 -11.67 23.49
C PRO A 55 1.46 -11.97 23.03
N ARG A 56 1.78 -11.63 21.77
CA ARG A 56 3.12 -11.78 21.18
C ARG A 56 4.16 -10.94 21.93
N TRP A 57 3.83 -9.68 22.26
CA TRP A 57 4.72 -8.80 23.01
C TRP A 57 4.92 -9.27 24.45
N LEU A 58 3.84 -9.70 25.13
CA LEU A 58 3.90 -10.23 26.48
C LEU A 58 4.78 -11.47 26.58
N LEU A 59 4.66 -12.41 25.63
CA LEU A 59 5.55 -13.59 25.56
C LEU A 59 7.01 -13.19 25.30
N ARG A 60 7.27 -12.24 24.38
CA ARG A 60 8.63 -11.74 24.14
C ARG A 60 9.26 -11.10 25.39
N ARG A 61 8.44 -10.62 26.33
CA ARG A 61 8.87 -10.10 27.65
C ARG A 61 8.91 -11.16 28.76
N GLY A 62 8.59 -12.42 28.47
CA GLY A 62 8.54 -13.52 29.44
C GLY A 62 7.31 -13.51 30.35
N HIS A 63 6.25 -12.79 30.00
CA HIS A 63 5.03 -12.67 30.81
C HIS A 63 3.94 -13.69 30.43
N HIS A 64 4.21 -14.99 30.61
CA HIS A 64 3.32 -16.09 30.20
C HIS A 64 1.90 -15.99 30.80
N ASP A 65 1.76 -15.65 32.09
CA ASP A 65 0.43 -15.55 32.74
C ASP A 65 -0.43 -14.43 32.12
N LYS A 66 0.18 -13.28 31.84
CA LYS A 66 -0.51 -12.14 31.20
C LYS A 66 -0.90 -12.49 29.77
N THR A 67 -0.05 -13.22 29.05
CA THR A 67 -0.36 -13.73 27.71
C THR A 67 -1.59 -14.64 27.74
N MET A 68 -1.64 -15.59 28.68
CA MET A 68 -2.78 -16.51 28.83
C MET A 68 -4.08 -15.73 29.07
N ARG A 69 -4.04 -14.72 29.94
CA ARG A 69 -5.18 -13.84 30.20
C ARG A 69 -5.59 -13.05 28.96
N SER A 70 -4.63 -12.50 28.22
CA SER A 70 -4.90 -11.75 27.00
C SER A 70 -5.50 -12.63 25.90
N LEU A 71 -4.99 -13.84 25.69
CA LEU A 71 -5.52 -14.78 24.71
C LEU A 71 -6.96 -15.19 25.02
N ARG A 72 -7.26 -15.46 26.30
CA ARG A 72 -8.63 -15.73 26.76
C ARG A 72 -9.56 -14.55 26.59
N LEU A 73 -9.10 -13.32 26.82
CA LEU A 73 -9.92 -12.12 26.62
C LEU A 73 -10.27 -11.92 25.14
N LEU A 74 -9.32 -12.19 24.24
CA LEU A 74 -9.54 -12.12 22.79
C LEU A 74 -10.53 -13.19 22.30
N HIS A 75 -10.60 -14.34 22.97
CA HIS A 75 -11.52 -15.45 22.65
C HIS A 75 -12.61 -15.62 23.71
N HIS A 76 -13.04 -14.53 24.35
CA HIS A 76 -13.96 -14.59 25.50
C HIS A 76 -15.31 -15.24 25.19
N GLU A 77 -15.71 -15.31 23.92
CA GLU A 77 -16.93 -15.98 23.47
C GLU A 77 -16.84 -17.51 23.56
N ASP A 78 -15.63 -18.08 23.47
CA ASP A 78 -15.40 -19.52 23.60
C ASP A 78 -14.98 -19.88 25.03
N LYS A 79 -15.96 -20.38 25.81
CA LYS A 79 -15.74 -20.80 27.20
C LYS A 79 -14.81 -22.00 27.35
N HIS A 80 -14.58 -22.76 26.27
CA HIS A 80 -13.71 -23.92 26.25
C HIS A 80 -12.36 -23.64 25.56
N TYR A 81 -12.09 -22.37 25.21
CA TYR A 81 -10.87 -21.98 24.54
C TYR A 81 -9.63 -22.33 25.37
N ASP A 82 -8.83 -23.27 24.85
CA ASP A 82 -7.49 -23.52 25.37
C ASP A 82 -6.50 -22.59 24.68
N ALA A 83 -5.96 -21.66 25.45
CA ALA A 83 -4.96 -20.71 25.00
C ALA A 83 -3.54 -21.32 24.95
N LYS A 84 -3.31 -22.51 25.54
CA LYS A 84 -1.98 -23.14 25.58
C LYS A 84 -1.42 -23.50 24.19
N PRO A 85 -2.17 -24.13 23.27
CA PRO A 85 -1.63 -24.47 21.94
C PRO A 85 -1.26 -23.21 21.15
N VAL A 86 -2.06 -22.16 21.26
CA VAL A 86 -1.79 -20.88 20.58
C VAL A 86 -0.58 -20.19 21.19
N MET A 87 -0.42 -20.23 22.52
CA MET A 87 0.77 -19.73 23.19
C MET A 87 2.03 -20.47 22.73
N GLN A 88 2.00 -21.80 22.67
CA GLN A 88 3.13 -22.62 22.18
C GLN A 88 3.50 -22.27 20.75
N ASN A 89 2.51 -22.14 19.86
CA ASN A 89 2.77 -21.71 18.48
C ASN A 89 3.45 -20.34 18.41
N ILE A 90 3.04 -19.38 19.26
CA ILE A 90 3.68 -18.07 19.33
C ILE A 90 5.11 -18.16 19.89
N GLU A 91 5.35 -19.01 20.88
CA GLU A 91 6.70 -19.25 21.42
C GLU A 91 7.63 -19.84 20.35
N GLU A 92 7.19 -20.87 19.64
CA GLU A 92 7.96 -21.45 18.53
C GLU A 92 8.25 -20.43 17.42
N ASP A 93 7.27 -19.59 17.08
CA ASP A 93 7.45 -18.50 16.12
C ASP A 93 8.51 -17.50 16.60
N LEU A 94 8.47 -17.12 17.89
CA LEU A 94 9.42 -16.18 18.48
C LEU A 94 10.84 -16.76 18.53
N GLU A 95 10.99 -18.06 18.79
CA GLU A 95 12.29 -18.74 18.73
C GLU A 95 12.87 -18.75 17.31
N LYS A 96 12.04 -19.05 16.30
CA LYS A 96 12.42 -18.96 14.88
C LYS A 96 12.77 -17.53 14.46
N GLU A 97 12.04 -16.54 14.97
CA GLU A 97 12.35 -15.12 14.75
C GLU A 97 13.67 -14.73 15.40
N SER A 98 13.94 -15.16 16.64
CA SER A 98 15.18 -14.82 17.37
C SER A 98 16.43 -15.40 16.72
N SER A 99 16.37 -16.66 16.26
CA SER A 99 17.45 -17.29 15.51
C SER A 99 17.69 -16.60 14.17
N SER A 100 16.62 -16.16 13.50
CA SER A 100 16.71 -15.35 12.27
C SER A 100 17.25 -13.93 12.52
N GLU A 101 16.93 -13.32 13.68
CA GLU A 101 17.43 -11.99 14.07
C GLU A 101 18.94 -11.99 14.28
N ILE A 102 19.53 -13.08 14.80
CA ILE A 102 20.98 -13.24 14.96
C ILE A 102 21.68 -13.13 13.59
N GLU A 103 21.07 -13.66 12.53
CA GLU A 103 21.60 -13.57 11.17
C GLU A 103 21.26 -12.25 10.45
N SER A 104 20.49 -11.36 11.07
CA SER A 104 19.94 -10.16 10.42
C SER A 104 20.81 -8.92 10.64
N ALA A 105 21.50 -8.46 9.59
CA ALA A 105 22.34 -7.26 9.65
C ALA A 105 21.92 -6.17 8.64
N TRP A 106 21.94 -4.90 9.07
CA TRP A 106 21.62 -3.74 8.20
C TRP A 106 22.52 -3.65 6.97
N ILE A 107 23.81 -3.96 7.12
CA ILE A 107 24.78 -3.87 6.01
C ILE A 107 24.45 -4.84 4.86
N GLN A 108 23.82 -5.98 5.17
CA GLN A 108 23.45 -6.99 4.17
C GLN A 108 22.36 -6.48 3.22
N LEU A 109 21.52 -5.52 3.62
CA LEU A 109 20.54 -4.90 2.72
C LEU A 109 21.21 -4.21 1.53
N ILE A 110 22.51 -3.90 1.63
CA ILE A 110 23.31 -3.29 0.58
C ILE A 110 24.31 -4.29 0.00
N THR A 111 24.99 -5.08 0.83
CA THR A 111 26.07 -5.97 0.38
C THR A 111 25.57 -7.30 -0.21
N ASP A 112 24.49 -7.87 0.33
CA ASP A 112 23.91 -9.12 -0.16
C ASP A 112 23.00 -8.82 -1.38
N PRO A 113 23.31 -9.34 -2.58
CA PRO A 113 22.51 -9.09 -3.77
C PRO A 113 21.04 -9.52 -3.65
N ILE A 114 20.75 -10.58 -2.89
CA ILE A 114 19.40 -11.11 -2.71
C ILE A 114 18.59 -10.17 -1.83
N GLU A 115 19.15 -9.78 -0.68
CA GLU A 115 18.50 -8.86 0.26
C GLU A 115 18.34 -7.47 -0.36
N ARG A 116 19.33 -6.99 -1.11
CA ARG A 116 19.23 -5.75 -1.89
C ARG A 116 18.10 -5.79 -2.91
N ARG A 117 17.91 -6.93 -3.59
CA ARG A 117 16.79 -7.10 -4.53
C ARG A 117 15.43 -7.03 -3.82
N LYS A 118 15.31 -7.63 -2.62
CA LYS A 118 14.09 -7.51 -1.79
C LYS A 118 13.83 -6.06 -1.36
N VAL A 119 14.87 -5.31 -0.98
CA VAL A 119 14.76 -3.87 -0.69
C VAL A 119 14.22 -3.11 -1.90
N ILE A 120 14.82 -3.29 -3.08
CA ILE A 120 14.36 -2.62 -4.31
C ILE A 120 12.90 -2.97 -4.62
N TYR A 121 12.51 -4.24 -4.45
CA TYR A 121 11.15 -4.69 -4.77
C TYR A 121 10.14 -4.15 -3.75
N SER A 122 10.46 -4.18 -2.45
CA SER A 122 9.59 -3.69 -1.39
C SER A 122 9.49 -2.15 -1.38
N ALA A 123 10.62 -1.44 -1.36
CA ALA A 123 10.65 0.02 -1.39
C ALA A 123 10.13 0.58 -2.71
N GLY A 124 10.43 -0.07 -3.83
CA GLY A 124 9.91 0.32 -5.13
C GLY A 124 8.39 0.30 -5.20
N ALA A 125 7.71 -0.60 -4.47
CA ALA A 125 6.24 -0.63 -4.42
C ALA A 125 5.68 0.66 -3.82
N LEU A 126 6.27 1.10 -2.71
CA LEU A 126 5.84 2.29 -1.99
C LEU A 126 6.26 3.58 -2.70
N ILE A 127 7.43 3.61 -3.34
CA ILE A 127 7.86 4.74 -4.18
C ILE A 127 6.92 4.87 -5.39
N ALA A 128 6.67 3.77 -6.11
CA ALA A 128 5.81 3.73 -7.29
C ALA A 128 4.36 4.18 -7.00
N GLN A 129 3.89 3.89 -5.78
CA GLN A 129 2.59 4.35 -5.30
C GLN A 129 2.52 5.89 -5.15
N GLN A 130 3.63 6.59 -4.96
CA GLN A 130 3.65 8.04 -4.69
C GLN A 130 4.05 8.89 -5.89
N ILE A 131 4.86 8.37 -6.81
CA ILE A 131 5.36 9.15 -7.97
C ILE A 131 4.40 9.21 -9.17
N ASN A 132 3.23 8.60 -9.07
CA ASN A 132 2.30 8.43 -10.20
C ASN A 132 1.32 9.60 -10.43
N GLY A 133 1.46 10.71 -9.71
CA GLY A 133 0.62 11.90 -9.87
C GLY A 133 -0.48 12.07 -8.80
N ILE A 134 -0.83 11.01 -8.07
CA ILE A 134 -1.94 11.05 -7.09
C ILE A 134 -1.81 12.15 -6.01
N GLN A 135 -0.58 12.42 -5.58
CA GLN A 135 -0.26 13.42 -4.56
C GLN A 135 -0.72 14.82 -4.97
N TRP A 136 -0.76 15.08 -6.28
CA TRP A 136 -1.26 16.34 -6.81
C TRP A 136 -2.68 16.64 -6.38
N PHE A 137 -3.58 15.70 -6.61
CA PHE A 137 -4.97 15.92 -6.26
C PHE A 137 -5.18 15.86 -4.75
N TYR A 138 -4.49 14.97 -4.04
CA TYR A 138 -4.70 14.81 -2.60
C TYR A 138 -4.30 16.02 -1.76
N TYR A 139 -3.24 16.75 -2.15
CA TYR A 139 -2.79 17.93 -1.41
C TYR A 139 -3.30 19.23 -2.02
N PHE A 140 -3.43 19.29 -3.35
CA PHE A 140 -3.71 20.53 -4.06
C PHE A 140 -5.00 20.47 -4.87
N GLY A 141 -5.81 19.42 -4.77
CA GLY A 141 -7.00 19.19 -5.61
C GLY A 141 -7.98 20.35 -5.63
N THR A 142 -8.24 20.98 -4.48
CA THR A 142 -9.10 22.17 -4.40
C THR A 142 -8.46 23.39 -5.08
N ILE A 143 -7.16 23.62 -4.87
CA ILE A 143 -6.44 24.75 -5.48
C ILE A 143 -6.33 24.55 -6.99
N PHE A 144 -6.03 23.33 -7.43
CA PHE A 144 -5.99 22.92 -8.82
C PHE A 144 -7.36 23.07 -9.49
N SER A 145 -8.41 22.60 -8.84
CA SER A 145 -9.80 22.73 -9.31
C SER A 145 -10.18 24.20 -9.51
N LYS A 146 -9.72 25.10 -8.61
CA LYS A 146 -9.86 26.56 -8.78
C LYS A 146 -9.03 27.08 -9.96
N ALA A 147 -7.78 26.65 -10.08
CA ALA A 147 -6.86 27.10 -11.13
C ALA A 147 -7.31 26.72 -12.54
N ILE A 148 -8.02 25.60 -12.70
CA ILE A 148 -8.60 25.17 -13.98
C ILE A 148 -10.01 25.74 -14.24
N GLY A 149 -10.50 26.65 -13.39
CA GLY A 149 -11.74 27.41 -13.62
C GLY A 149 -13.04 26.73 -13.16
N LEU A 150 -13.00 25.78 -12.23
CA LEU A 150 -14.23 25.19 -11.67
C LEU A 150 -14.90 26.13 -10.66
N LYS A 151 -16.23 26.24 -10.75
CA LYS A 151 -17.04 27.17 -9.93
C LYS A 151 -17.07 26.84 -8.44
N ASP A 152 -17.13 25.56 -8.08
CA ASP A 152 -17.10 25.09 -6.68
C ASP A 152 -15.99 24.03 -6.47
N PRO A 153 -14.74 24.47 -6.21
CA PRO A 153 -13.60 23.57 -6.02
C PRO A 153 -13.72 22.66 -4.79
N PHE A 154 -14.42 23.10 -3.74
CA PHE A 154 -14.60 22.31 -2.51
C PHE A 154 -15.64 21.21 -2.74
N LEU A 155 -16.74 21.49 -3.43
CA LEU A 155 -17.69 20.47 -3.89
C LEU A 155 -17.00 19.43 -4.77
N MET A 156 -16.17 19.87 -5.71
CA MET A 156 -15.45 18.96 -6.60
C MET A 156 -14.56 18.00 -5.79
N THR A 157 -13.79 18.52 -4.84
CA THR A 157 -12.94 17.71 -3.94
C THR A 157 -13.78 16.68 -3.17
N LEU A 158 -14.94 17.08 -2.65
CA LEU A 158 -15.85 16.20 -1.94
C LEU A 158 -16.41 15.08 -2.85
N ILE A 159 -16.84 15.42 -4.07
CA ILE A 159 -17.33 14.43 -5.05
C ILE A 159 -16.26 13.39 -5.33
N VAL A 160 -15.01 13.82 -5.54
CA VAL A 160 -13.90 12.91 -5.84
C VAL A 160 -13.63 11.95 -4.68
N PHE A 161 -13.63 12.43 -3.44
CA PHE A 161 -13.45 11.55 -2.27
C PHE A 161 -14.62 10.58 -2.05
N ILE A 162 -15.85 11.00 -2.38
CA ILE A 162 -17.01 10.09 -2.37
C ILE A 162 -16.82 8.96 -3.38
N ILE A 163 -16.46 9.29 -4.63
CA ILE A 163 -16.16 8.29 -5.67
C ILE A 163 -15.05 7.35 -5.19
N GLN A 164 -13.98 7.90 -4.62
CA GLN A 164 -12.87 7.13 -4.09
C GLN A 164 -13.32 6.08 -3.07
N VAL A 165 -14.19 6.42 -2.11
CA VAL A 165 -14.65 5.44 -1.10
C VAL A 165 -15.35 4.25 -1.75
N PHE A 166 -16.23 4.49 -2.72
CA PHE A 166 -16.90 3.40 -3.44
C PHE A 166 -15.91 2.53 -4.24
N VAL A 167 -14.92 3.16 -4.89
CA VAL A 167 -13.89 2.46 -5.63
C VAL A 167 -13.02 1.61 -4.71
N VAL A 168 -12.60 2.15 -3.56
CA VAL A 168 -11.81 1.40 -2.56
C VAL A 168 -12.63 0.26 -1.98
N LEU A 169 -13.91 0.47 -1.69
CA LEU A 169 -14.79 -0.60 -1.22
C LEU A 169 -14.89 -1.74 -2.25
N ALA A 170 -15.12 -1.42 -3.52
CA ALA A 170 -15.11 -2.40 -4.60
C ALA A 170 -13.74 -3.10 -4.69
N ALA A 171 -12.64 -2.36 -4.62
CA ALA A 171 -11.29 -2.91 -4.65
C ALA A 171 -11.07 -3.92 -3.52
N VAL A 172 -11.45 -3.60 -2.28
CA VAL A 172 -11.31 -4.49 -1.13
C VAL A 172 -12.11 -5.79 -1.31
N LEU A 173 -13.34 -5.71 -1.85
CA LEU A 173 -14.18 -6.88 -2.11
C LEU A 173 -13.63 -7.77 -3.24
N LEU A 174 -12.93 -7.19 -4.22
CA LEU A 174 -12.38 -7.92 -5.37
C LEU A 174 -10.88 -8.26 -5.24
N ALA A 175 -10.14 -7.65 -4.31
CA ALA A 175 -8.68 -7.73 -4.22
C ALA A 175 -8.13 -9.14 -4.02
N ASN A 176 -8.93 -10.06 -3.46
CA ASN A 176 -8.54 -11.46 -3.26
C ASN A 176 -8.87 -12.35 -4.47
N LYS A 177 -9.65 -11.86 -5.44
CA LYS A 177 -10.09 -12.62 -6.62
C LYS A 177 -9.31 -12.26 -7.88
N ILE A 178 -8.68 -11.09 -7.92
CA ILE A 178 -7.97 -10.59 -9.10
C ILE A 178 -6.46 -10.72 -8.92
N PRO A 179 -5.73 -11.31 -9.88
CA PRO A 179 -4.27 -11.36 -9.84
C PRO A 179 -3.66 -9.95 -9.79
N ARG A 180 -2.72 -9.73 -8.87
CA ARG A 180 -2.19 -8.39 -8.53
C ARG A 180 -1.42 -7.75 -9.69
N ARG A 181 -0.57 -8.54 -10.35
CA ARG A 181 0.33 -8.03 -11.40
C ARG A 181 -0.40 -7.45 -12.62
N PRO A 182 -1.32 -8.19 -13.29
CA PRO A 182 -2.04 -7.63 -14.44
C PRO A 182 -2.92 -6.45 -14.04
N LEU A 183 -3.52 -6.48 -12.85
CA LEU A 183 -4.32 -5.38 -12.34
C LEU A 183 -3.50 -4.09 -12.22
N LEU A 184 -2.28 -4.16 -11.66
CA LEU A 184 -1.38 -3.00 -11.58
C LEU A 184 -0.91 -2.51 -12.94
N LEU A 185 -0.63 -3.41 -13.89
CA LEU A 185 -0.24 -3.00 -15.25
C LEU A 185 -1.35 -2.23 -15.95
N ILE A 186 -2.58 -2.74 -15.89
CA ILE A 186 -3.76 -2.13 -16.53
C ILE A 186 -4.05 -0.76 -15.90
N THR A 187 -4.14 -0.71 -14.56
CA THR A 187 -4.46 0.53 -13.85
C THR A 187 -3.37 1.59 -14.01
N THR A 188 -2.09 1.20 -13.96
CA THR A 188 -0.99 2.13 -14.24
C THR A 188 -1.05 2.65 -15.69
N GLY A 189 -1.41 1.81 -16.66
CA GLY A 189 -1.62 2.23 -18.04
C GLY A 189 -2.73 3.28 -18.18
N ILE A 190 -3.87 3.05 -17.52
CA ILE A 190 -5.00 4.01 -17.47
C ILE A 190 -4.54 5.33 -16.84
N MET A 191 -3.85 5.28 -15.70
CA MET A 191 -3.32 6.47 -15.03
C MET A 191 -2.34 7.23 -15.93
N THR A 192 -1.42 6.53 -16.60
CA THR A 192 -0.44 7.12 -17.53
C THR A 192 -1.15 7.86 -18.66
N MET A 193 -2.19 7.27 -19.23
CA MET A 193 -2.97 7.90 -20.30
C MET A 193 -3.76 9.10 -19.81
N SER A 194 -4.42 9.00 -18.66
CA SER A 194 -5.16 10.11 -18.08
C SER A 194 -4.27 11.32 -17.80
N ILE A 195 -3.15 11.13 -17.11
CA ILE A 195 -2.25 12.23 -16.75
C ILE A 195 -1.52 12.81 -17.98
N PHE A 196 -1.26 11.98 -19.00
CA PHE A 196 -0.74 12.45 -20.28
C PHE A 196 -1.73 13.37 -20.99
N VAL A 197 -3.01 12.99 -21.05
CA VAL A 197 -4.06 13.84 -21.64
C VAL A 197 -4.20 15.16 -20.86
N VAL A 198 -4.13 15.12 -19.53
CA VAL A 198 -4.11 16.35 -18.70
C VAL A 198 -2.94 17.27 -19.10
N GLY A 199 -1.74 16.70 -19.31
CA GLY A 199 -0.59 17.44 -19.81
C GLY A 199 -0.83 18.08 -21.19
N CYS A 200 -1.40 17.32 -22.14
CA CYS A 200 -1.76 17.80 -23.47
C CYS A 200 -2.76 18.96 -23.44
N LEU A 201 -3.76 18.89 -22.57
CA LEU A 201 -4.75 19.96 -22.39
C LEU A 201 -4.14 21.23 -21.78
N GLY A 202 -2.95 21.14 -21.17
CA GLY A 202 -2.17 22.29 -20.71
C GLY A 202 -1.35 22.99 -21.79
N ILE A 203 -1.17 22.39 -22.98
CA ILE A 203 -0.32 22.94 -24.06
C ILE A 203 -0.76 24.34 -24.51
N PRO A 204 -2.07 24.61 -24.78
CA PRO A 204 -2.52 25.91 -25.28
C PRO A 204 -2.12 27.10 -24.40
N GLY A 205 -1.79 26.85 -23.13
CA GLY A 205 -1.36 27.88 -22.19
C GLY A 205 -2.50 28.79 -21.75
N GLY A 206 -2.20 29.71 -20.83
CA GLY A 206 -3.18 30.62 -20.24
C GLY A 206 -4.17 29.92 -19.30
N THR A 207 -5.23 30.64 -18.92
CA THR A 207 -6.32 30.10 -18.09
C THR A 207 -7.18 29.15 -18.92
N PRO A 208 -7.34 27.87 -18.53
CA PRO A 208 -8.22 26.95 -19.22
C PRO A 208 -9.65 27.50 -19.32
N SER A 209 -10.32 27.28 -20.45
CA SER A 209 -11.76 27.54 -20.53
C SER A 209 -12.53 26.61 -19.59
N GLU A 210 -13.75 26.98 -19.19
CA GLU A 210 -14.57 26.15 -18.30
C GLU A 210 -14.75 24.73 -18.85
N THR A 211 -14.90 24.58 -20.17
CA THR A 211 -14.98 23.28 -20.84
C THR A 211 -13.69 22.48 -20.71
N VAL A 212 -12.53 23.10 -20.96
CA VAL A 212 -11.24 22.42 -20.82
C VAL A 212 -10.99 22.03 -19.36
N GLY A 213 -11.32 22.89 -18.40
CA GLY A 213 -11.24 22.58 -16.98
C GLY A 213 -12.08 21.37 -16.58
N LYS A 214 -13.31 21.25 -17.11
CA LYS A 214 -14.18 20.07 -16.92
C LYS A 214 -13.56 18.80 -17.49
N VAL A 215 -12.96 18.87 -18.68
CA VAL A 215 -12.28 17.70 -19.28
C VAL A 215 -11.06 17.29 -18.46
N ILE A 216 -10.24 18.26 -18.03
CA ILE A 216 -9.06 18.00 -17.18
C ILE A 216 -9.48 17.27 -15.91
N ILE A 217 -10.48 17.77 -15.18
CA ILE A 217 -10.90 17.13 -13.93
C ILE A 217 -11.50 15.73 -14.16
N SER A 218 -12.18 15.49 -15.29
CA SER A 218 -12.66 14.14 -15.64
C SER A 218 -11.52 13.14 -15.79
N PHE A 219 -10.42 13.51 -16.44
CA PHE A 219 -9.24 12.62 -16.55
C PHE A 219 -8.54 12.41 -15.21
N VAL A 220 -8.47 13.45 -14.37
CA VAL A 220 -7.97 13.32 -12.99
C VAL A 220 -8.85 12.36 -12.16
N ILE A 221 -10.18 12.40 -12.32
CA ILE A 221 -11.06 11.40 -11.70
C ILE A 221 -10.74 9.99 -12.18
N ILE A 222 -10.57 9.78 -13.49
CA ILE A 222 -10.22 8.46 -14.05
C ILE A 222 -8.90 7.95 -13.45
N GLU A 223 -7.90 8.81 -13.33
CA GLU A 223 -6.63 8.49 -12.67
C GLU A 223 -6.83 8.07 -11.20
N ILE A 224 -7.60 8.84 -10.43
CA ILE A 224 -7.89 8.57 -9.02
C ILE A 224 -8.64 7.25 -8.84
N VAL A 225 -9.60 6.96 -9.73
CA VAL A 225 -10.34 5.70 -9.75
C VAL A 225 -9.38 4.54 -10.02
N ALA A 226 -8.56 4.63 -11.06
CA ALA A 226 -7.59 3.58 -11.40
C ALA A 226 -6.56 3.36 -10.27
N PHE A 227 -6.06 4.44 -9.66
CA PHE A 227 -5.15 4.39 -8.53
C PHE A 227 -5.78 3.71 -7.32
N ASN A 228 -6.97 4.12 -6.91
CA ASN A 228 -7.62 3.59 -5.71
C ASN A 228 -8.14 2.17 -5.90
N PHE A 229 -8.41 1.75 -7.14
CA PHE A 229 -8.81 0.38 -7.42
C PHE A 229 -7.65 -0.62 -7.26
N ALA A 230 -6.40 -0.18 -7.43
CA ALA A 230 -5.23 -1.05 -7.35
C ALA A 230 -4.16 -0.51 -6.39
N TRP A 231 -3.44 0.53 -6.77
CA TRP A 231 -2.28 1.04 -6.04
C TRP A 231 -2.57 1.45 -4.60
N GLY A 232 -3.67 2.14 -4.32
CA GLY A 232 -4.05 2.55 -2.97
C GLY A 232 -3.99 1.38 -1.97
N PRO A 233 -4.81 0.32 -2.17
CA PRO A 233 -4.80 -0.84 -1.29
C PRO A 233 -3.62 -1.83 -1.49
N LEU A 234 -3.11 -1.97 -2.73
CA LEU A 234 -2.11 -3.00 -3.04
C LEU A 234 -0.66 -2.57 -2.80
N GLY A 235 -0.33 -1.28 -2.86
CA GLY A 235 1.06 -0.82 -2.70
C GLY A 235 1.69 -1.28 -1.39
N TRP A 236 0.99 -1.09 -0.28
CA TRP A 236 1.41 -1.56 1.05
C TRP A 236 1.42 -3.07 1.18
N THR A 237 0.42 -3.73 0.58
CA THR A 237 0.33 -5.19 0.54
C THR A 237 1.56 -5.79 -0.14
N ILE A 238 1.90 -5.31 -1.34
CA ILE A 238 3.06 -5.77 -2.11
C ILE A 238 4.36 -5.47 -1.38
N ALA A 239 4.51 -4.26 -0.82
CA ALA A 239 5.71 -3.93 -0.05
C ALA A 239 5.94 -4.94 1.10
N SER A 240 4.88 -5.34 1.80
CA SER A 240 4.94 -6.33 2.86
C SER A 240 5.14 -7.77 2.38
N GLU A 241 4.59 -8.12 1.21
CA GLU A 241 4.73 -9.43 0.56
C GLU A 241 6.13 -9.62 -0.06
N MET A 242 6.82 -8.54 -0.47
CA MET A 242 8.20 -8.58 -0.97
C MET A 242 9.24 -8.55 0.16
N ALA A 243 8.87 -8.05 1.34
CA ALA A 243 9.73 -8.05 2.52
C ALA A 243 9.68 -9.43 3.19
N VAL A 244 10.61 -10.32 2.81
CA VAL A 244 10.62 -11.73 3.24
C VAL A 244 11.98 -12.20 3.74
N GLY A 245 11.97 -13.23 4.59
CA GLY A 245 13.17 -13.80 5.20
C GLY A 245 13.67 -13.00 6.42
N ARG A 246 14.90 -13.29 6.86
CA ARG A 246 15.47 -12.78 8.12
C ARG A 246 15.53 -11.26 8.26
N ASN A 247 15.71 -10.51 7.17
CA ASN A 247 15.74 -9.04 7.22
C ASN A 247 14.39 -8.39 6.93
N ARG A 248 13.28 -9.13 6.93
CA ARG A 248 11.92 -8.63 6.60
C ARG A 248 11.60 -7.28 7.25
N ASN A 249 11.77 -7.18 8.57
CA ASN A 249 11.44 -5.95 9.30
C ASN A 249 12.32 -4.77 8.87
N LYS A 250 13.61 -5.00 8.65
CA LYS A 250 14.57 -3.96 8.20
C LYS A 250 14.26 -3.52 6.76
N ILE A 251 13.98 -4.46 5.87
CA ILE A 251 13.58 -4.20 4.47
C ILE A 251 12.30 -3.36 4.44
N TYR A 252 11.29 -3.77 5.19
CA TYR A 252 10.01 -3.05 5.25
C TYR A 252 10.17 -1.66 5.86
N ALA A 253 11.01 -1.50 6.90
CA ALA A 253 11.33 -0.18 7.46
C ALA A 253 11.95 0.76 6.42
N VAL A 254 12.88 0.28 5.60
CA VAL A 254 13.47 1.05 4.49
C VAL A 254 12.40 1.42 3.45
N ALA A 255 11.47 0.50 3.14
CA ALA A 255 10.37 0.78 2.24
C ALA A 255 9.48 1.91 2.78
N VAL A 256 9.10 1.86 4.06
CA VAL A 256 8.27 2.90 4.72
C VAL A 256 9.01 4.24 4.81
N ALA A 257 10.31 4.23 5.09
CA ALA A 257 11.10 5.47 5.06
C ALA A 257 11.12 6.07 3.64
N SER A 258 11.33 5.22 2.62
CA SER A 258 11.32 5.62 1.21
C SER A 258 9.97 6.19 0.78
N PHE A 259 8.87 5.62 1.27
CA PHE A 259 7.52 6.15 1.08
C PHE A 259 7.44 7.61 1.52
N TRP A 260 7.78 7.91 2.78
CA TRP A 260 7.63 9.25 3.33
C TRP A 260 8.57 10.27 2.71
N VAL A 261 9.80 9.85 2.38
CA VAL A 261 10.74 10.70 1.62
C VAL A 261 10.16 11.03 0.23
N THR A 262 9.54 10.06 -0.44
CA THR A 262 8.91 10.28 -1.75
C THR A 262 7.67 11.16 -1.64
N VAL A 263 6.83 10.99 -0.61
CA VAL A 263 5.70 11.90 -0.33
C VAL A 263 6.21 13.32 -0.12
N TRP A 264 7.22 13.51 0.72
CA TRP A 264 7.81 14.83 0.94
C TRP A 264 8.32 15.44 -0.37
N ALA A 265 9.12 14.70 -1.14
CA ALA A 265 9.69 15.19 -2.39
C ALA A 265 8.61 15.58 -3.41
N THR A 266 7.58 14.75 -3.57
CA THR A 266 6.48 15.01 -4.52
C THR A 266 5.60 16.18 -4.09
N VAL A 267 5.18 16.24 -2.82
CA VAL A 267 4.34 17.33 -2.31
C VAL A 267 5.11 18.66 -2.26
N PHE A 268 6.38 18.63 -1.88
CA PHE A 268 7.23 19.82 -1.79
C PHE A 268 7.50 20.44 -3.17
N THR A 269 7.84 19.63 -4.17
CA THR A 269 8.22 20.13 -5.50
C THR A 269 7.02 20.58 -6.35
N LEU A 270 5.84 20.03 -6.11
CA LEU A 270 4.69 20.22 -6.98
C LEU A 270 4.24 21.68 -7.14
N PRO A 271 4.10 22.50 -6.08
CA PRO A 271 3.77 23.92 -6.24
C PRO A 271 4.80 24.67 -7.08
N TYR A 272 6.09 24.36 -6.92
CA TYR A 272 7.13 24.99 -7.72
C TYR A 272 7.05 24.60 -9.19
N LEU A 273 6.73 23.33 -9.50
CA LEU A 273 6.48 22.88 -10.87
C LEU A 273 5.26 23.59 -11.46
N TYR A 274 4.16 23.65 -10.72
CA TYR A 274 2.90 24.19 -11.22
C TYR A 274 2.94 25.72 -11.40
N TYR A 275 3.41 26.45 -10.38
CA TYR A 275 3.39 27.92 -10.35
C TYR A 275 4.73 28.54 -10.77
N SER A 276 5.84 28.18 -10.13
CA SER A 276 7.14 28.85 -10.35
C SER A 276 7.76 28.51 -11.71
N ALA A 277 7.68 27.26 -12.14
CA ALA A 277 8.09 26.83 -13.48
C ALA A 277 7.00 27.08 -14.55
N ASN A 278 5.86 27.66 -14.14
CA ASN A 278 4.73 28.02 -15.00
C ASN A 278 4.26 26.86 -15.90
N LEU A 279 4.33 25.62 -15.40
CA LEU A 279 3.86 24.45 -16.15
C LEU A 279 2.33 24.39 -16.14
N GLY A 280 1.69 24.85 -15.06
CA GLY A 280 0.24 24.69 -14.90
C GLY A 280 -0.18 23.23 -15.14
N PRO A 281 -1.24 22.96 -15.93
CA PRO A 281 -1.64 21.59 -16.26
C PRO A 281 -0.57 20.76 -16.99
N LYS A 282 0.43 21.38 -17.64
CA LYS A 282 1.57 20.68 -18.28
C LYS A 282 2.43 19.91 -17.28
N THR A 283 2.28 20.17 -15.98
CA THR A 283 2.84 19.34 -14.91
C THR A 283 2.45 17.86 -15.08
N GLY A 284 1.32 17.58 -15.72
CA GLY A 284 0.92 16.23 -16.12
C GLY A 284 2.01 15.47 -16.89
N PHE A 285 2.79 16.12 -17.77
CA PHE A 285 3.88 15.46 -18.51
C PHE A 285 5.02 14.97 -17.61
N VAL A 286 5.33 15.69 -16.54
CA VAL A 286 6.34 15.27 -15.56
C VAL A 286 5.87 13.96 -14.90
N TYR A 287 4.62 13.92 -14.46
CA TYR A 287 4.04 12.73 -13.85
C TYR A 287 3.78 11.61 -14.85
N THR A 288 3.54 11.89 -16.13
CA THR A 288 3.53 10.86 -17.19
C THR A 288 4.88 10.14 -17.25
N GLY A 289 5.99 10.89 -17.25
CA GLY A 289 7.33 10.31 -17.22
C GLY A 289 7.55 9.41 -16.01
N LEU A 290 7.13 9.86 -14.82
CA LEU A 290 7.20 9.07 -13.59
C LEU A 290 6.27 7.85 -13.61
N CYS A 291 5.10 7.95 -14.25
CA CYS A 291 4.20 6.82 -14.47
C CYS A 291 4.84 5.72 -15.34
N PHE A 292 5.67 6.07 -16.32
CA PHE A 292 6.46 5.07 -17.07
C PHE A 292 7.51 4.38 -16.19
N VAL A 293 8.11 5.09 -15.23
CA VAL A 293 8.98 4.48 -14.22
C VAL A 293 8.19 3.51 -13.35
N THR A 294 7.00 3.90 -12.89
CA THR A 294 6.08 3.03 -12.16
C THR A 294 5.69 1.79 -12.97
N LEU A 295 5.36 1.95 -14.26
CA LEU A 295 5.01 0.85 -15.15
C LEU A 295 6.20 -0.12 -15.34
N SER A 296 7.41 0.43 -15.48
CA SER A 296 8.65 -0.36 -15.57
C SER A 296 8.90 -1.14 -14.28
N TYR A 297 8.70 -0.51 -13.12
CA TYR A 297 8.78 -1.19 -11.83
C TYR A 297 7.78 -2.35 -11.74
N VAL A 298 6.50 -2.15 -12.09
CA VAL A 298 5.49 -3.23 -12.09
C VAL A 298 5.90 -4.36 -13.02
N TYR A 299 6.43 -4.02 -14.20
CA TYR A 299 6.81 -5.02 -15.18
C TYR A 299 7.98 -5.90 -14.73
N PHE A 300 9.02 -5.31 -14.13
CA PHE A 300 10.27 -6.01 -13.78
C PHE A 300 10.34 -6.52 -12.34
N CYS A 301 9.73 -5.81 -11.39
CA CYS A 301 9.91 -6.03 -9.95
C CYS A 301 8.67 -6.62 -9.27
N VAL A 302 7.47 -6.51 -9.85
CA VAL A 302 6.26 -7.09 -9.25
C VAL A 302 6.00 -8.47 -9.84
N GLY A 303 6.11 -9.49 -8.98
CA GLY A 303 5.75 -10.87 -9.28
C GLY A 303 4.33 -11.20 -8.83
N GLU A 304 3.76 -12.26 -9.38
CA GLU A 304 2.47 -12.76 -8.92
C GLU A 304 2.67 -13.63 -7.67
N VAL A 305 2.02 -13.23 -6.58
CA VAL A 305 2.15 -13.85 -5.25
C VAL A 305 0.82 -14.28 -4.65
N THR A 306 -0.29 -14.12 -5.40
CA THR A 306 -1.62 -14.52 -4.93
C THR A 306 -1.64 -16.01 -4.57
N GLY A 307 -2.01 -16.31 -3.32
CA GLY A 307 -2.09 -17.67 -2.79
C GLY A 307 -0.73 -18.31 -2.44
N ARG A 308 0.36 -17.55 -2.43
CA ARG A 308 1.70 -18.06 -2.09
C ARG A 308 2.07 -17.82 -0.63
N SER A 309 2.83 -18.75 -0.07
CA SER A 309 3.42 -18.58 1.26
C SER A 309 4.62 -17.62 1.21
N ILE A 310 4.94 -16.99 2.34
CA ILE A 310 6.08 -16.07 2.46
C ILE A 310 7.41 -16.80 2.19
N GLU A 311 7.48 -18.08 2.56
CA GLU A 311 8.62 -18.96 2.35
C GLU A 311 8.83 -19.25 0.86
N GLU A 312 7.75 -19.47 0.10
CA GLU A 312 7.83 -19.63 -1.36
C GLU A 312 8.37 -18.37 -2.03
N ILE A 313 7.85 -17.20 -1.64
CA ILE A 313 8.31 -15.91 -2.17
C ILE A 313 9.80 -15.73 -1.85
N ASN A 314 10.22 -16.04 -0.61
CA ASN A 314 11.63 -16.01 -0.22
C ASN A 314 12.48 -16.98 -1.05
N GLY A 315 11.97 -18.17 -1.34
CA GLY A 315 12.58 -19.14 -2.25
C GLY A 315 12.81 -18.55 -3.65
N PHE A 316 11.82 -17.88 -4.22
CA PHE A 316 11.98 -17.25 -5.54
C PHE A 316 13.09 -16.19 -5.59
N PHE A 317 13.29 -15.43 -4.50
CA PHE A 317 14.41 -14.51 -4.40
C PHE A 317 15.76 -15.24 -4.30
N ARG A 318 15.84 -16.32 -3.51
CA ARG A 318 17.06 -17.12 -3.34
C ARG A 318 17.47 -17.82 -4.64
N ASP A 319 16.50 -18.35 -5.37
CA ASP A 319 16.70 -19.04 -6.65
C ASP A 319 16.92 -18.07 -7.82
N GLY A 320 16.93 -16.76 -7.56
CA GLY A 320 17.17 -15.74 -8.57
C GLY A 320 16.06 -15.60 -9.61
N ILE A 321 14.90 -16.23 -9.42
CA ILE A 321 13.83 -16.30 -10.42
C ILE A 321 13.31 -14.89 -10.74
N PRO A 322 13.28 -14.47 -12.02
CA PRO A 322 12.73 -13.16 -12.38
C PRO A 322 11.25 -13.05 -11.99
N ALA A 323 10.83 -11.90 -11.45
CA ALA A 323 9.48 -11.66 -10.92
C ALA A 323 8.36 -12.04 -11.92
N ARG A 324 8.62 -11.78 -13.21
CA ARG A 324 7.72 -12.10 -14.33
C ARG A 324 7.37 -13.59 -14.45
N HIS A 325 8.22 -14.47 -13.94
CA HIS A 325 8.06 -15.92 -14.05
C HIS A 325 7.47 -16.57 -12.80
N TRP A 326 7.20 -15.82 -11.73
CA TRP A 326 6.69 -16.38 -10.47
C TRP A 326 5.33 -17.07 -10.65
N LYS A 327 4.46 -16.53 -11.50
CA LYS A 327 3.17 -17.15 -11.84
C LYS A 327 3.32 -18.58 -12.41
N LYS A 328 4.43 -18.87 -13.11
CA LYS A 328 4.66 -20.16 -13.77
C LYS A 328 5.28 -21.21 -12.83
N GLN A 329 5.70 -20.81 -11.63
CA GLN A 329 6.31 -21.75 -10.68
C GLN A 329 5.23 -22.65 -10.06
N PRO A 330 5.49 -23.93 -9.80
CA PRO A 330 4.55 -24.80 -9.09
C PRO A 330 4.37 -24.34 -7.63
N PHE A 331 3.22 -24.64 -7.02
CA PHE A 331 2.99 -24.43 -5.58
C PHE A 331 3.83 -25.41 -4.75
N ALA A 332 4.44 -24.94 -3.67
CA ALA A 332 5.30 -25.75 -2.81
C ALA A 332 4.53 -26.91 -2.16
N GLU A 333 3.24 -26.74 -1.90
CA GLU A 333 2.37 -27.82 -1.40
C GLU A 333 2.15 -28.90 -2.47
N ALA A 334 1.91 -28.51 -3.73
CA ALA A 334 1.87 -29.44 -4.85
C ALA A 334 3.22 -30.15 -5.05
N GLN A 335 4.35 -29.46 -4.81
CA GLN A 335 5.68 -30.08 -4.83
C GLN A 335 5.90 -31.04 -3.66
N ARG A 336 5.41 -30.75 -2.45
CA ARG A 336 5.49 -31.68 -1.31
C ARG A 336 4.69 -32.94 -1.57
N VAL A 337 3.43 -32.81 -2.02
CA VAL A 337 2.58 -33.97 -2.36
C VAL A 337 3.21 -34.80 -3.48
N HIS A 338 3.71 -34.17 -4.53
CA HIS A 338 4.40 -34.88 -5.60
C HIS A 338 5.67 -35.60 -5.12
N ARG A 339 6.44 -34.98 -4.23
CA ARG A 339 7.68 -35.58 -3.68
C ARG A 339 7.37 -36.75 -2.73
N VAL A 340 6.31 -36.66 -1.93
CA VAL A 340 5.83 -37.76 -1.09
C VAL A 340 5.37 -38.94 -1.95
N ASN A 341 4.57 -38.66 -2.99
CA ASN A 341 4.11 -39.70 -3.92
C ASN A 341 5.28 -40.39 -4.65
N LEU A 342 6.32 -39.66 -5.05
CA LEU A 342 7.52 -40.25 -5.66
C LEU A 342 8.30 -41.14 -4.70
N VAL A 343 8.39 -40.75 -3.42
CA VAL A 343 9.06 -41.56 -2.38
C VAL A 343 8.25 -42.82 -2.06
N GLU A 344 6.92 -42.74 -2.02
CA GLU A 344 6.05 -43.92 -1.86
C GLU A 344 6.16 -44.87 -3.05
N VAL A 345 6.16 -44.36 -4.30
CA VAL A 345 6.33 -45.18 -5.51
C VAL A 345 7.71 -45.87 -5.53
N GLN A 346 8.79 -45.14 -5.21
CA GLN A 346 10.13 -45.72 -5.11
C GLN A 346 10.28 -46.69 -3.93
N GLY A 347 9.54 -46.48 -2.84
CA GLY A 347 9.45 -47.40 -1.72
C GLY A 347 8.75 -48.70 -2.12
N HIS A 348 7.65 -48.62 -2.87
CA HIS A 348 6.90 -49.78 -3.36
C HIS A 348 7.69 -50.58 -4.41
N GLU A 349 8.42 -49.92 -5.32
CA GLU A 349 9.30 -50.61 -6.29
C GLU A 349 10.49 -51.34 -5.61
N LYS A 350 11.00 -50.82 -4.49
CA LYS A 350 12.04 -51.51 -3.70
C LYS A 350 11.52 -52.70 -2.91
N ILE A 351 10.24 -52.69 -2.53
CA ILE A 351 9.57 -53.80 -1.85
C ILE A 351 9.17 -54.89 -2.86
N ALA A 352 8.79 -54.52 -4.08
CA ALA A 352 8.42 -55.47 -5.15
C ALA A 352 9.63 -56.20 -5.79
N ASN A 353 10.85 -55.67 -5.64
CA ASN A 353 12.09 -56.27 -6.15
C ASN A 353 12.90 -57.04 -5.08
N ARG A 354 12.29 -57.34 -3.92
CA ARG A 354 12.79 -58.28 -2.91
C ARG A 354 11.82 -59.45 -2.79
#